data_AF-G3SP29-F1
#
_entry.id   AF-G3SP29-F1
#
_cell.length_a   1.000
_cell.length_b   1.000
_cell.length_c   1.000
_cell.angle_alpha   90.00
_cell.angle_beta   90.00
_cell.angle_gamma   90.00
#
_symmetry.space_group_name_H-M   'P 1'
#
loop_
_entity.id
_entity.type
_entity.pdbx_description
1 polymer ?
#
loop_
_entity_poly.entity_id
_entity_poly.type
_entity_poly.pdbx_seq_one_letter_code
_entity_poly.pdbx_strand_id
1 'polypeptide(L)'
;LENETLSRGEGTIIFTRWEPWQDCNRCGEPGERKRLGYCYIQEPLAEAMPCWLYLEEMKVWSSRMRPELQIEACLEQCKTSGFHWEYVTFDSFSFNEESDSVWLTCPSGSMYRPVIWEANNTPLTWRIQLSGQDFSTVMDSSNGGSRLQVFQPAIYSCFVQQELMARFNPTSNPEVLEAQRTVEAGRRQEARKADSVLRGLKLMLLVGTVLVLVGALFKVLRPSQGKKCDQVLLVK
;
A
#
# COMPACT_ATOMS: atom_id res chain seq x y z
N LEU A 1 -13.99 -34.33 -4.65
CA LEU A 1 -12.86 -34.16 -5.59
C LEU A 1 -11.72 -34.99 -5.04
N GLU A 2 -11.50 -36.17 -5.60
CA GLU A 2 -10.34 -37.01 -5.25
C GLU A 2 -9.04 -36.27 -5.63
N ASN A 3 -7.95 -36.55 -4.91
CA ASN A 3 -6.63 -36.02 -5.22
C ASN A 3 -6.10 -36.70 -6.48
N GLU A 4 -6.56 -36.25 -7.64
CA GLU A 4 -6.21 -36.88 -8.91
C GLU A 4 -4.91 -36.30 -9.46
N THR A 5 -3.94 -37.18 -9.73
CA THR A 5 -2.65 -36.84 -10.34
C THR A 5 -2.73 -37.12 -11.84
N LEU A 6 -2.31 -36.18 -12.69
CA LEU A 6 -2.17 -36.42 -14.13
C LEU A 6 -0.72 -36.80 -14.43
N SER A 7 -0.49 -38.04 -14.87
CA SER A 7 0.82 -38.47 -15.37
C SER A 7 0.94 -38.10 -16.84
N ARG A 8 1.94 -37.31 -17.20
CA ARG A 8 2.37 -37.06 -18.58
C ARG A 8 3.40 -38.11 -18.97
N GLY A 9 3.47 -38.45 -20.26
CA GLY A 9 4.54 -39.29 -20.79
C GLY A 9 5.90 -38.72 -20.38
N GLU A 10 6.86 -39.62 -20.08
CA GLU A 10 8.19 -39.30 -19.52
C GLU A 10 8.23 -39.05 -18.00
N GLY A 11 7.25 -39.54 -17.23
CA GLY A 11 7.31 -39.52 -15.75
C GLY A 11 7.10 -38.14 -15.13
N THR A 12 6.72 -37.15 -15.93
CA THR A 12 6.29 -35.83 -15.46
C THR A 12 4.90 -35.95 -14.86
N ILE A 13 4.71 -35.47 -13.64
CA ILE A 13 3.41 -35.48 -12.96
C ILE A 13 2.89 -34.07 -12.77
N ILE A 14 1.59 -33.89 -13.01
CA ILE A 14 0.86 -32.67 -12.71
C ILE A 14 -0.10 -32.99 -11.57
N PHE A 15 -0.06 -32.19 -10.52
CA PHE A 15 -0.85 -32.42 -9.32
C PHE A 15 -1.25 -31.11 -8.65
N THR A 16 -2.28 -31.21 -7.82
CA THR A 16 -2.78 -30.08 -7.05
C THR A 16 -2.15 -30.09 -5.67
N ARG A 17 -1.37 -29.05 -5.36
CA ARG A 17 -0.89 -28.80 -4.00
C ARG A 17 -1.96 -28.00 -3.26
N TRP A 18 -2.53 -28.62 -2.24
CA TRP A 18 -3.59 -28.03 -1.43
C TRP A 18 -3.02 -27.20 -0.29
N GLU A 19 -3.56 -26.01 -0.11
CA GLU A 19 -3.42 -25.24 1.12
C GLU A 19 -4.16 -25.94 2.27
N PRO A 20 -3.83 -25.60 3.52
CA PRO A 20 -4.60 -26.05 4.68
C PRO A 20 -6.09 -25.72 4.55
N TRP A 21 -6.92 -26.52 5.21
CA TRP A 21 -8.32 -26.15 5.40
C TRP A 21 -8.41 -24.88 6.23
N GLN A 22 -9.27 -23.98 5.79
CA GLN A 22 -9.72 -22.85 6.58
C GLN A 22 -10.58 -23.33 7.75
N ASP A 23 -10.68 -22.47 8.76
CA ASP A 23 -11.59 -22.63 9.88
C ASP A 23 -13.04 -22.72 9.37
N CYS A 24 -13.88 -23.40 10.14
CA CYS A 24 -15.29 -23.48 9.83
C CYS A 24 -15.90 -22.06 9.85
N ASN A 25 -16.66 -21.70 8.81
CA ASN A 25 -17.24 -20.36 8.72
C ASN A 25 -18.30 -20.07 9.79
N ARG A 26 -18.77 -21.11 10.49
CA ARG A 26 -19.77 -21.08 11.55
C ARG A 26 -19.36 -22.06 12.64
N CYS A 27 -19.77 -21.78 13.86
CA CYS A 27 -19.63 -22.67 14.99
C CYS A 27 -20.98 -22.83 15.69
N GLY A 28 -21.19 -23.94 16.39
CA GLY A 28 -22.45 -24.28 17.05
C GLY A 28 -23.57 -24.75 16.11
N GLU A 29 -23.43 -24.52 14.80
CA GLU A 29 -24.33 -24.98 13.75
C GLU A 29 -23.54 -25.54 12.55
N PRO A 30 -24.18 -26.35 11.67
CA PRO A 30 -23.54 -26.81 10.45
C PRO A 30 -23.03 -25.65 9.60
N GLY A 31 -21.73 -25.68 9.30
CA GLY A 31 -21.03 -24.69 8.50
C GLY A 31 -20.30 -25.32 7.32
N GLU A 32 -19.48 -24.51 6.68
CA GLU A 32 -18.62 -24.89 5.56
C GLU A 32 -17.19 -24.44 5.83
N ARG A 33 -16.23 -25.28 5.46
CA ARG A 33 -14.81 -24.95 5.38
C ARG A 33 -14.31 -25.12 3.96
N LYS A 34 -13.25 -24.40 3.62
CA LYS A 34 -12.76 -24.29 2.25
C LYS A 34 -11.25 -24.41 2.21
N ARG A 35 -10.73 -24.89 1.09
CA ARG A 35 -9.28 -24.83 0.79
C ARG A 35 -9.05 -24.64 -0.69
N LEU A 36 -7.97 -23.93 -1.00
CA LEU A 36 -7.51 -23.71 -2.37
C LEU A 36 -6.44 -24.73 -2.72
N GLY A 37 -6.44 -25.13 -3.99
CA GLY A 37 -5.44 -25.99 -4.57
C GLY A 37 -4.80 -25.30 -5.76
N TYR A 38 -3.47 -25.33 -5.84
CA TYR A 38 -2.73 -24.77 -6.96
C TYR A 38 -2.04 -25.88 -7.76
N CYS A 39 -1.98 -25.71 -9.08
CA CYS A 39 -1.32 -26.67 -9.96
C CYS A 39 0.20 -26.59 -9.81
N TYR A 40 0.81 -27.74 -9.59
CA TYR A 40 2.25 -27.96 -9.66
C TYR A 40 2.58 -29.04 -10.69
N ILE A 41 3.70 -28.86 -11.36
CA ILE A 41 4.29 -29.83 -12.26
C ILE A 41 5.64 -30.27 -11.71
N GLN A 42 5.91 -31.57 -11.77
CA GLN A 42 7.17 -32.16 -11.33
C GLN A 42 7.68 -33.11 -12.40
N GLU A 43 8.86 -32.80 -12.93
CA GLU A 43 9.62 -33.67 -13.80
C GLU A 43 10.45 -34.67 -12.97
N PRO A 44 10.79 -35.85 -13.52
CA PRO A 44 11.71 -36.76 -12.84
C PRO A 44 13.04 -36.03 -12.65
N LEU A 45 13.45 -35.81 -11.39
CA LEU A 45 14.67 -35.10 -10.97
C LEU A 45 14.58 -33.57 -10.80
N ALA A 46 13.41 -32.95 -11.03
CA ALA A 46 13.20 -31.53 -10.74
C ALA A 46 12.34 -31.32 -9.48
N GLU A 47 12.53 -30.17 -8.83
CA GLU A 47 11.57 -29.71 -7.82
C GLU A 47 10.25 -29.34 -8.48
N ALA A 48 9.15 -29.60 -7.75
CA ALA A 48 7.84 -29.24 -8.24
C ALA A 48 7.70 -27.72 -8.32
N MET A 49 7.32 -27.21 -9.49
CA MET A 49 7.12 -25.79 -9.72
C MET A 49 5.66 -25.47 -10.09
N PRO A 50 5.18 -24.25 -9.84
CA PRO A 50 3.85 -23.84 -10.26
C PRO A 50 3.66 -23.98 -11.78
N CYS A 51 2.54 -24.57 -12.20
CA CYS A 51 2.30 -24.86 -13.63
C CYS A 51 2.33 -23.61 -14.52
N TRP A 52 1.98 -22.43 -14.00
CA TRP A 52 2.01 -21.17 -14.75
C TRP A 52 3.42 -20.65 -15.07
N LEU A 53 4.44 -21.15 -14.34
CA LEU A 53 5.85 -20.84 -14.60
C LEU A 53 6.49 -21.82 -15.57
N TYR A 54 5.80 -22.90 -15.93
CA TYR A 54 6.30 -23.91 -16.85
C TYR A 54 6.14 -23.40 -18.30
N LEU A 55 7.26 -23.03 -18.93
CA LEU A 55 7.33 -22.36 -20.24
C LEU A 55 7.22 -23.31 -21.44
N GLU A 56 7.13 -24.62 -21.22
CA GLU A 56 7.03 -25.58 -22.31
C GLU A 56 5.69 -25.45 -23.04
N GLU A 57 5.70 -25.61 -24.37
CA GLU A 57 4.61 -25.29 -25.29
C GLU A 57 3.23 -25.57 -24.70
N MET A 58 2.45 -24.50 -24.50
CA MET A 58 1.06 -24.45 -24.01
C MET A 58 0.06 -25.20 -24.93
N LYS A 59 0.45 -26.29 -25.57
CA LYS A 59 -0.37 -27.04 -26.52
C LYS A 59 -1.49 -27.82 -25.85
N VAL A 60 -1.46 -28.01 -24.52
CA VAL A 60 -2.55 -28.66 -23.80
C VAL A 60 -2.79 -27.97 -22.45
N TRP A 61 -3.50 -26.84 -22.48
CA TRP A 61 -4.16 -26.31 -21.27
C TRP A 61 -5.23 -27.31 -20.81
N SER A 62 -4.83 -28.24 -19.94
CA SER A 62 -5.75 -29.11 -19.24
C SER A 62 -6.54 -28.31 -18.20
N SER A 63 -7.80 -28.68 -17.98
CA SER A 63 -8.59 -28.12 -16.86
C SER A 63 -7.90 -28.33 -15.51
N ARG A 64 -7.04 -29.35 -15.39
CA ARG A 64 -6.17 -29.66 -14.25
C ARG A 64 -5.16 -28.57 -13.91
N MET A 65 -4.83 -27.69 -14.86
CA MET A 65 -3.83 -26.64 -14.63
C MET A 65 -4.41 -25.39 -13.95
N ARG A 66 -5.72 -25.36 -13.73
CA ARG A 66 -6.41 -24.26 -13.07
C ARG A 66 -6.33 -24.40 -11.55
N PRO A 67 -6.35 -23.30 -10.80
CA PRO A 67 -6.60 -23.35 -9.37
C PRO A 67 -7.94 -24.05 -9.08
N GLU A 68 -7.95 -24.88 -8.04
CA GLU A 68 -9.11 -25.62 -7.59
C GLU A 68 -9.61 -25.11 -6.24
N LEU A 69 -10.92 -25.19 -6.00
CA LEU A 69 -11.55 -24.88 -4.72
C LEU A 69 -12.29 -26.12 -4.21
N GLN A 70 -11.97 -26.54 -2.99
CA GLN A 70 -12.75 -27.56 -2.28
C GLN A 70 -13.55 -26.92 -1.15
N ILE A 71 -14.77 -27.43 -0.97
CA ILE A 71 -15.71 -27.02 0.05
C ILE A 71 -16.18 -28.28 0.75
N GLU A 72 -16.18 -28.27 2.08
CA GLU A 72 -16.65 -29.38 2.91
C GLU A 72 -17.54 -28.85 4.02
N ALA A 73 -18.57 -29.62 4.40
CA ALA A 73 -19.36 -29.33 5.58
C ALA A 73 -18.52 -29.55 6.85
N CYS A 74 -18.70 -28.67 7.84
CA CYS A 74 -18.05 -28.77 9.14
C CYS A 74 -19.06 -28.49 10.26
N LEU A 75 -18.79 -29.04 11.45
CA LEU A 75 -19.55 -28.75 12.65
C LEU A 75 -18.56 -28.61 13.80
N GLU A 76 -18.27 -27.37 14.17
CA GLU A 76 -17.31 -27.04 15.22
C GLU A 76 -18.01 -26.38 16.40
N GLN A 77 -17.50 -26.60 17.60
CA GLN A 77 -18.00 -25.93 18.80
C GLN A 77 -17.43 -24.51 18.86
N CYS A 78 -18.27 -23.54 19.22
CA CYS A 78 -17.80 -22.17 19.39
C CYS A 78 -16.79 -22.09 20.54
N LYS A 79 -15.60 -21.56 20.26
CA LYS A 79 -14.68 -21.14 21.31
C LYS A 79 -15.31 -19.92 21.99
N THR A 80 -15.44 -19.95 23.31
CA THR A 80 -16.09 -18.94 24.15
C THR A 80 -15.39 -17.57 24.16
N SER A 81 -14.41 -17.33 23.29
CA SER A 81 -13.83 -16.00 23.05
C SER A 81 -14.74 -15.23 22.11
N GLY A 82 -15.56 -14.35 22.69
CA GLY A 82 -16.62 -13.59 22.02
C GLY A 82 -16.13 -12.70 20.87
N PHE A 83 -16.05 -13.26 19.67
CA PHE A 83 -15.93 -12.47 18.44
C PHE A 83 -17.33 -12.09 17.95
N HIS A 84 -17.87 -11.00 18.49
CA HIS A 84 -18.90 -10.23 17.80
C HIS A 84 -18.21 -9.35 16.75
N TRP A 85 -18.51 -9.57 15.48
CA TRP A 85 -18.01 -8.83 14.32
C TRP A 85 -18.61 -7.41 14.20
N GLU A 86 -19.28 -6.91 15.23
CA GLU A 86 -19.91 -5.58 15.27
C GLU A 86 -18.96 -4.47 15.74
N TYR A 87 -17.72 -4.79 16.11
CA TYR A 87 -16.79 -3.82 16.68
C TYR A 87 -15.49 -3.74 15.87
N VAL A 88 -15.02 -2.50 15.69
CA VAL A 88 -13.68 -2.24 15.15
C VAL A 88 -12.65 -2.67 16.17
N THR A 89 -11.72 -3.54 15.76
CA THR A 89 -10.64 -4.02 16.65
C THR A 89 -9.56 -2.95 16.76
N PHE A 90 -9.26 -2.49 17.97
CA PHE A 90 -8.13 -1.63 18.26
C PHE A 90 -7.11 -2.41 19.07
N ASP A 91 -5.94 -2.64 18.50
CA ASP A 91 -4.90 -3.47 19.11
C ASP A 91 -3.53 -2.78 19.03
N SER A 92 -2.56 -3.31 19.77
CA SER A 92 -1.18 -2.83 19.80
C SER A 92 -0.19 -3.94 19.47
N PHE A 93 0.89 -3.60 18.77
CA PHE A 93 1.95 -4.55 18.41
C PHE A 93 3.34 -4.02 18.76
N SER A 94 4.26 -4.92 19.13
CA SER A 94 5.66 -4.60 19.38
C SER A 94 6.56 -5.54 18.59
N PHE A 95 7.69 -5.02 18.13
CA PHE A 95 8.78 -5.86 17.64
C PHE A 95 9.51 -6.45 18.84
N ASN A 96 9.76 -7.77 18.82
CA ASN A 96 10.59 -8.43 19.82
C ASN A 96 12.07 -8.34 19.39
N GLU A 97 13.01 -8.44 20.33
CA GLU A 97 14.45 -8.41 20.05
C GLU A 97 14.91 -9.53 19.09
N GLU A 98 14.15 -10.63 19.03
CA GLU A 98 14.42 -11.79 18.16
C GLU A 98 13.70 -11.74 16.81
N SER A 99 12.77 -10.79 16.60
CA SER A 99 11.91 -10.77 15.42
C SER A 99 11.77 -9.37 14.85
N ASP A 100 12.44 -9.12 13.73
CA ASP A 100 12.37 -7.86 12.97
C ASP A 100 11.01 -7.61 12.31
N SER A 101 10.03 -8.50 12.52
CA SER A 101 8.71 -8.40 11.89
C SER A 101 7.58 -8.94 12.74
N VAL A 102 6.37 -8.43 12.48
CA VAL A 102 5.13 -8.87 13.12
C VAL A 102 4.07 -9.14 12.06
N TRP A 103 3.23 -10.16 12.29
CA TRP A 103 2.09 -10.45 11.43
C TRP A 103 0.80 -9.85 12.00
N LEU A 104 0.15 -9.02 11.19
CA LEU A 104 -1.16 -8.44 11.48
C LEU A 104 -2.24 -9.20 10.69
N THR A 105 -3.30 -9.62 11.37
CA THR A 105 -4.46 -10.28 10.76
C THR A 105 -5.65 -9.33 10.80
N CYS A 106 -6.31 -9.13 9.67
CA CYS A 106 -7.51 -8.32 9.61
C CYS A 106 -8.74 -9.16 9.97
N PRO A 107 -9.56 -8.74 10.95
CA PRO A 107 -10.85 -9.35 11.21
C PRO A 107 -11.74 -9.30 9.98
N SER A 108 -12.63 -10.28 9.82
CA SER A 108 -13.62 -10.34 8.72
C SER A 108 -13.03 -10.47 7.30
N GLY A 109 -11.70 -10.46 7.16
CA GLY A 109 -11.02 -10.77 5.91
C GLY A 109 -11.27 -12.23 5.53
N SER A 110 -11.50 -12.48 4.25
CA SER A 110 -11.62 -13.84 3.72
C SER A 110 -11.31 -13.85 2.23
N MET A 111 -11.30 -15.04 1.61
CA MET A 111 -11.10 -15.17 0.16
C MET A 111 -12.14 -14.37 -0.68
N TYR A 112 -13.34 -14.12 -0.15
CA TYR A 112 -14.41 -13.39 -0.83
C TYR A 112 -14.48 -11.91 -0.42
N ARG A 113 -13.86 -11.57 0.71
CA ARG A 113 -13.88 -10.25 1.30
C ARG A 113 -12.44 -9.75 1.39
N PRO A 114 -11.90 -9.19 0.30
CA PRO A 114 -10.50 -8.78 0.24
C PRO A 114 -10.22 -7.69 1.27
N VAL A 115 -9.01 -7.74 1.83
CA VAL A 115 -8.52 -6.78 2.82
C VAL A 115 -7.70 -5.71 2.10
N ILE A 116 -7.99 -4.46 2.40
CA ILE A 116 -7.18 -3.30 2.00
C ILE A 116 -6.42 -2.83 3.24
N TRP A 117 -5.11 -2.64 3.11
CA TRP A 117 -4.27 -2.18 4.21
C TRP A 117 -3.82 -0.74 3.98
N GLU A 118 -3.74 0.01 5.07
CA GLU A 118 -3.13 1.33 5.11
C GLU A 118 -2.05 1.39 6.20
N ALA A 119 -0.98 2.13 5.93
CA ALA A 119 0.03 2.49 6.91
C ALA A 119 0.06 4.02 7.04
N ASN A 120 -0.15 4.55 8.25
CA ASN A 120 -0.26 5.98 8.52
C ASN A 120 -1.23 6.70 7.55
N ASN A 121 -2.40 6.11 7.33
CA ASN A 121 -3.45 6.58 6.40
C ASN A 121 -3.01 6.62 4.93
N THR A 122 -1.93 5.93 4.57
CA THR A 122 -1.48 5.77 3.19
C THR A 122 -1.80 4.35 2.72
N PRO A 123 -2.58 4.18 1.63
CA PRO A 123 -2.88 2.86 1.09
C PRO A 123 -1.62 2.09 0.68
N LEU A 124 -1.52 0.86 1.16
CA LEU A 124 -0.48 -0.07 0.74
C LEU A 124 -0.89 -0.65 -0.62
N THR A 125 -0.32 -0.11 -1.69
CA THR A 125 -0.57 -0.60 -3.05
C THR A 125 0.16 -1.92 -3.31
N TRP A 126 -0.33 -2.68 -4.29
CA TRP A 126 0.29 -3.94 -4.73
C TRP A 126 1.78 -3.77 -5.07
N ARG A 127 2.18 -2.64 -5.66
CA ARG A 127 3.57 -2.36 -6.01
C ARG A 127 4.46 -2.25 -4.78
N ILE A 128 3.95 -1.64 -3.72
CA ILE A 128 4.65 -1.45 -2.44
C ILE A 128 4.74 -2.78 -1.68
N GLN A 129 3.72 -3.63 -1.81
CA GLN A 129 3.74 -4.96 -1.19
C GLN A 129 4.69 -5.92 -1.92
N LEU A 130 4.76 -5.85 -3.25
CA LEU A 130 5.64 -6.71 -4.06
C LEU A 130 7.12 -6.30 -4.02
N SER A 131 7.45 -5.09 -3.58
CA SER A 131 8.87 -4.71 -3.41
C SER A 131 9.52 -5.45 -2.23
N GLY A 132 8.72 -6.02 -1.31
CA GLY A 132 9.19 -6.84 -0.18
C GLY A 132 10.11 -6.11 0.81
N GLN A 133 10.24 -4.79 0.66
CA GLN A 133 11.25 -3.99 1.35
C GLN A 133 10.77 -3.56 2.73
N ASP A 134 9.48 -3.20 2.85
CA ASP A 134 8.89 -2.67 4.09
C ASP A 134 7.67 -3.47 4.56
N PHE A 135 7.08 -4.30 3.67
CA PHE A 135 5.86 -5.05 3.91
C PHE A 135 5.81 -6.32 3.07
N SER A 136 5.14 -7.35 3.57
CA SER A 136 4.77 -8.53 2.78
C SER A 136 3.33 -8.94 3.08
N THR A 137 2.64 -9.57 2.13
CA THR A 137 1.27 -10.08 2.35
C THR A 137 1.20 -11.55 2.02
N VAL A 138 0.58 -12.32 2.91
CA VAL A 138 0.37 -13.76 2.76
C VAL A 138 -1.09 -14.07 3.03
N MET A 139 -1.61 -15.12 2.37
CA MET A 139 -2.95 -15.62 2.65
C MET A 139 -3.03 -16.15 4.08
N ASP A 140 -4.05 -15.74 4.81
CA ASP A 140 -4.37 -16.28 6.12
C ASP A 140 -4.88 -17.71 5.96
N SER A 141 -4.21 -18.69 6.56
CA SER A 141 -4.61 -20.09 6.51
C SER A 141 -5.94 -20.35 7.22
N SER A 142 -6.32 -19.51 8.19
CA SER A 142 -7.56 -19.66 8.98
C SER A 142 -8.79 -19.22 8.19
N ASN A 143 -8.77 -18.04 7.57
CA ASN A 143 -9.96 -17.47 6.93
C ASN A 143 -9.82 -17.21 5.42
N GLY A 144 -8.63 -17.42 4.85
CA GLY A 144 -8.32 -17.13 3.45
C GLY A 144 -8.18 -15.64 3.11
N GLY A 145 -8.25 -14.77 4.11
CA GLY A 145 -8.00 -13.34 3.98
C GLY A 145 -6.52 -13.04 3.77
N SER A 146 -6.13 -11.77 3.80
CA SER A 146 -4.73 -11.37 3.70
C SER A 146 -4.20 -10.96 5.07
N ARG A 147 -3.09 -11.58 5.49
CA ARG A 147 -2.25 -11.10 6.60
C ARG A 147 -1.19 -10.15 6.06
N LEU A 148 -0.79 -9.19 6.88
CA LEU A 148 0.25 -8.22 6.58
C LEU A 148 1.44 -8.45 7.51
N GLN A 149 2.61 -8.74 6.94
CA GLN A 149 3.88 -8.69 7.66
C GLN A 149 4.38 -7.26 7.65
N VAL A 150 4.69 -6.74 8.83
CA VAL A 150 5.21 -5.38 9.01
C VAL A 150 6.61 -5.44 9.62
N PHE A 151 7.48 -4.53 9.19
CA PHE A 151 8.89 -4.47 9.63
C PHE A 151 9.23 -3.14 10.31
N GLN A 152 8.30 -2.18 10.31
CA GLN A 152 8.51 -0.85 10.87
C GLN A 152 7.31 -0.37 11.69
N PRO A 153 7.54 0.48 12.71
CA PRO A 153 6.47 1.04 13.52
C PRO A 153 5.67 2.07 12.71
N ALA A 154 4.39 1.78 12.51
CA ALA A 154 3.42 2.68 11.92
C ALA A 154 2.02 2.31 12.44
N ILE A 155 1.07 3.22 12.28
CA ILE A 155 -0.34 2.91 12.53
C ILE A 155 -0.85 2.14 11.31
N TYR A 156 -1.18 0.87 11.51
CA TYR A 156 -1.73 0.03 10.45
C TYR A 156 -3.24 -0.09 10.58
N SER A 157 -3.96 0.15 9.51
CA SER A 157 -5.42 0.01 9.46
C SER A 157 -5.79 -1.00 8.38
N CYS A 158 -6.81 -1.82 8.64
CA CYS A 158 -7.34 -2.75 7.66
C CYS A 158 -8.82 -2.50 7.38
N PHE A 159 -9.17 -2.59 6.11
CA PHE A 159 -10.51 -2.34 5.61
C PHE A 159 -11.02 -3.54 4.83
N VAL A 160 -12.27 -3.92 5.07
CA VAL A 160 -12.96 -4.98 4.35
C VAL A 160 -14.22 -4.38 3.78
N GLN A 161 -14.43 -4.49 2.46
CA GLN A 161 -15.56 -3.82 1.77
C GLN A 161 -15.64 -2.31 2.05
N GLN A 162 -14.49 -1.64 2.16
CA GLN A 162 -14.36 -0.21 2.48
C GLN A 162 -14.74 0.18 3.92
N GLU A 163 -15.09 -0.77 4.78
CA GLU A 163 -15.35 -0.53 6.20
C GLU A 163 -14.10 -0.83 7.02
N LEU A 164 -13.79 0.05 7.99
CA LEU A 164 -12.66 -0.13 8.91
C LEU A 164 -12.94 -1.32 9.83
N MET A 165 -12.12 -2.38 9.74
CA MET A 165 -12.27 -3.57 10.57
C MET A 165 -11.32 -3.56 11.77
N ALA A 166 -10.09 -3.08 11.59
CA ALA A 166 -9.12 -2.99 12.67
C ALA A 166 -8.10 -1.87 12.48
N ARG A 167 -7.54 -1.44 13.60
CA ARG A 167 -6.41 -0.51 13.69
C ARG A 167 -5.40 -1.02 14.71
N PHE A 168 -4.16 -1.14 14.28
CA PHE A 168 -3.02 -1.61 15.06
C PHE A 168 -2.06 -0.45 15.30
N ASN A 169 -1.79 -0.14 16.56
CA ASN A 169 -0.85 0.90 16.94
C ASN A 169 0.48 0.27 17.40
N PRO A 170 1.64 0.84 17.04
CA PRO A 170 2.90 0.35 17.55
C PRO A 170 2.96 0.65 19.05
N THR A 171 3.39 -0.32 19.85
CA THR A 171 3.70 -0.10 21.25
C THR A 171 4.87 0.87 21.29
N SER A 172 4.64 2.03 21.91
CA SER A 172 5.64 3.09 21.98
C SER A 172 6.85 2.62 22.78
N ASN A 173 7.96 2.30 22.11
CA ASN A 173 9.27 2.44 22.71
C ASN A 173 9.56 3.95 22.81
N PRO A 174 9.78 4.52 24.01
CA PRO A 174 10.00 5.95 24.19
C PRO A 174 11.08 6.54 23.27
N GLU A 175 12.11 5.76 22.90
CA GLU A 175 13.18 6.20 21.99
C GLU A 175 12.71 6.45 20.55
N VAL A 176 11.73 5.66 20.06
CA VAL A 176 11.19 5.78 18.69
C VAL A 176 10.27 7.00 18.57
N LEU A 177 9.51 7.30 19.64
CA LEU A 177 8.69 8.51 19.73
C LEU A 177 9.53 9.80 19.69
N GLU A 178 10.69 9.79 20.34
CA GLU A 178 11.61 10.92 20.33
C GLU A 178 12.24 11.13 18.95
N ALA A 179 12.64 10.04 18.28
CA ALA A 179 13.16 10.09 16.91
C ALA A 179 12.12 10.67 15.91
N GLN A 180 10.87 10.21 15.95
CA GLN A 180 9.79 10.74 15.09
C GLN A 180 9.48 12.21 15.37
N ARG A 181 9.39 12.63 16.64
CA ARG A 181 9.17 14.04 16.99
C ARG A 181 10.28 14.95 16.46
N THR A 182 11.52 14.46 16.47
CA THR A 182 12.68 15.20 15.98
C THR A 182 12.63 15.37 14.45
N VAL A 183 12.24 14.31 13.72
CA VAL A 183 12.07 14.35 12.26
C VAL A 183 10.90 15.25 11.83
N GLU A 184 9.75 15.16 12.50
CA GLU A 184 8.59 16.02 12.21
C GLU A 184 8.87 17.51 12.52
N ALA A 185 9.60 17.79 13.60
CA ALA A 185 10.05 19.14 13.94
C ALA A 185 10.99 19.71 12.87
N GLY A 186 11.95 18.90 12.39
CA GLY A 186 12.85 19.27 11.28
C GLY A 186 12.10 19.60 10.00
N ARG A 187 11.14 18.74 9.60
CA ARG A 187 10.35 18.93 8.38
C ARG A 187 9.43 20.16 8.44
N ARG A 188 8.85 20.46 9.60
CA ARG A 188 8.09 21.71 9.83
C ARG A 188 8.98 22.96 9.76
N GLN A 189 10.22 22.86 10.24
CA GLN A 189 11.17 23.96 10.24
C GLN A 189 11.69 24.27 8.82
N GLU A 190 11.94 23.24 8.02
CA GLU A 190 12.28 23.39 6.60
C GLU A 190 11.13 23.97 5.78
N ALA A 191 9.90 23.49 5.99
CA ALA A 191 8.71 24.03 5.32
C ALA A 191 8.47 25.52 5.63
N ARG A 192 8.64 25.93 6.91
CA ARG A 192 8.56 27.34 7.31
C ARG A 192 9.67 28.19 6.68
N LYS A 193 10.88 27.64 6.55
CA LYS A 193 12.00 28.32 5.90
C LYS A 193 11.75 28.52 4.40
N ALA A 194 11.26 27.50 3.71
CA ALA A 194 10.92 27.58 2.30
C ALA A 194 9.80 28.60 2.02
N ASP A 195 8.76 28.63 2.85
CA ASP A 195 7.66 29.59 2.72
C ASP A 195 8.12 31.04 2.97
N SER A 196 9.00 31.26 3.96
CA SER A 196 9.63 32.57 4.20
C SER A 196 10.48 33.06 3.02
N VAL A 197 11.29 32.16 2.43
CA VAL A 197 12.12 32.47 1.26
C VAL A 197 11.24 32.82 0.06
N LEU A 198 10.20 32.05 -0.22
CA LEU A 198 9.27 32.30 -1.32
C LEU A 198 8.55 33.65 -1.17
N ARG A 199 8.15 33.97 0.06
CA ARG A 199 7.49 35.24 0.39
C ARG A 199 8.44 36.43 0.22
N GLY A 200 9.69 36.29 0.64
CA GLY A 200 10.75 37.27 0.40
C GLY A 200 11.03 37.48 -1.09
N LEU A 201 11.09 36.41 -1.87
CA LEU A 201 11.34 36.48 -3.31
C LEU A 201 10.20 37.19 -4.07
N LYS A 202 8.93 36.91 -3.70
CA LYS A 202 7.76 37.62 -4.24
C LYS A 202 7.80 39.12 -3.94
N LEU A 203 8.21 39.50 -2.72
CA LEU A 203 8.35 40.91 -2.33
C LEU A 203 9.42 41.64 -3.14
N MET A 204 10.59 41.01 -3.34
CA MET A 204 11.66 41.59 -4.17
C MET A 204 11.22 41.79 -5.62
N LEU A 205 10.45 40.83 -6.16
CA LEU A 205 9.94 40.90 -7.54
C LEU A 205 8.90 42.03 -7.70
N LEU A 206 8.05 42.24 -6.69
CA LEU A 206 7.10 43.37 -6.64
C LEU A 206 7.80 44.73 -6.54
N VAL A 207 8.84 44.84 -5.71
CA VAL A 207 9.62 46.09 -5.59
C VAL A 207 10.34 46.39 -6.92
N GLY A 208 10.92 45.37 -7.55
CA GLY A 208 11.57 45.51 -8.85
C GLY A 208 10.61 45.98 -9.94
N THR A 209 9.40 45.41 -10.02
CA THR A 209 8.41 45.83 -11.02
C THR A 209 7.91 47.26 -10.78
N VAL A 210 7.68 47.65 -9.53
CA VAL A 210 7.29 49.03 -9.19
C VAL A 210 8.39 50.02 -9.56
N LEU A 211 9.65 49.72 -9.26
CA LEU A 211 10.80 50.58 -9.62
C LEU A 211 10.95 50.75 -11.14
N VAL A 212 10.73 49.68 -11.91
CA VAL A 212 10.75 49.74 -13.38
C VAL A 212 9.61 50.60 -13.92
N LEU A 213 8.39 50.44 -13.39
CA LEU A 213 7.23 51.25 -13.78
C LEU A 213 7.42 52.73 -13.45
N VAL A 214 7.94 53.04 -12.26
CA VAL A 214 8.27 54.40 -11.84
C VAL A 214 9.36 54.99 -12.73
N GLY A 215 10.43 54.24 -13.03
CA GLY A 215 11.48 54.66 -13.95
C GLY A 215 10.98 54.92 -15.37
N ALA A 216 10.05 54.11 -15.86
CA ALA A 216 9.40 54.32 -17.15
C ALA A 216 8.52 55.58 -17.15
N LEU A 217 7.73 55.80 -16.09
CA LEU A 217 6.94 57.02 -15.91
C LEU A 217 7.83 58.28 -15.87
N PHE A 218 8.96 58.24 -15.18
CA PHE A 218 9.92 59.35 -15.17
C PHE A 218 10.58 59.60 -16.54
N LYS A 219 10.74 58.58 -17.39
CA LYS A 219 11.20 58.76 -18.78
C LYS A 219 10.12 59.37 -19.67
N VAL A 220 8.85 59.02 -19.47
CA VAL A 220 7.71 59.54 -20.25
C VAL A 220 7.36 60.97 -19.85
N LEU A 221 7.55 61.34 -18.58
CA LEU A 221 7.19 62.66 -18.05
C LEU A 221 8.34 63.69 -18.08
N ARG A 222 9.50 63.38 -18.66
CA ARG A 222 10.55 64.38 -18.91
C ARG A 222 10.22 65.17 -20.19
N PRO A 223 9.93 66.48 -20.12
CA PRO A 223 9.78 67.28 -21.32
C PRO A 223 11.15 67.41 -22.02
N SER A 224 11.17 67.21 -23.33
CA SER A 224 12.37 67.44 -24.14
C SER A 224 12.71 68.93 -24.12
N GLN A 225 13.63 69.36 -23.26
CA GLN A 225 14.33 70.63 -23.46
C GLN A 225 15.31 70.45 -24.62
N GLY A 226 14.89 70.88 -25.81
CA GLY A 226 15.80 70.99 -26.94
C GLY A 226 15.10 71.04 -28.30
N LYS A 227 14.66 72.24 -28.71
CA LYS A 227 14.81 72.73 -30.09
C LYS A 227 14.50 74.24 -30.13
N LYS A 228 15.56 75.03 -30.38
CA LYS A 228 15.50 76.42 -30.84
C LYS A 228 14.74 76.46 -32.17
N CYS A 229 13.85 77.44 -32.34
CA CYS A 229 13.37 77.87 -33.65
C CYS A 229 13.57 79.39 -33.73
N ASP A 230 14.22 79.82 -34.81
CA ASP A 230 14.68 81.18 -35.07
C ASP A 230 13.54 82.20 -35.14
N GLN A 231 13.76 83.37 -34.53
CA GLN A 231 12.99 84.58 -34.80
C GLN A 231 13.54 85.24 -36.07
N VAL A 232 12.71 85.37 -37.11
CA VAL A 232 12.98 86.28 -38.22
C VAL A 232 12.25 87.60 -37.94
N LEU A 233 13.05 88.63 -37.70
CA LEU A 233 12.65 90.03 -37.61
C LEU A 233 12.36 90.57 -39.02
N LEU A 234 11.16 91.10 -39.24
CA LEU A 234 10.78 91.82 -40.46
C LEU A 234 10.59 93.29 -40.07
N VAL A 235 11.56 94.13 -40.44
CA VAL A 235 11.46 95.59 -40.31
C VAL A 235 11.80 96.23 -41.65
N LYS A 236 10.80 96.97 -42.12
CA LYS A 236 10.71 97.96 -43.21
C LYS A 236 10.46 97.44 -44.62
#